data_AF-N9TZ39-F1
#
_entry.id   AF-N9TZ39-F1
#
_cell.length_a   1.000
_cell.length_b   1.000
_cell.length_c   1.000
_cell.angle_alpha   90.00
_cell.angle_beta   90.00
_cell.angle_gamma   90.00
#
_symmetry.space_group_name_H-M   'P 1'
#
loop_
_entity.id
_entity.type
_entity.pdbx_description
1 polymer ?
#
loop_
_entity_poly.entity_id
_entity_poly.type
_entity_poly.pdbx_seq_one_letter_code
_entity_poly.pdbx_strand_id
1 'polypeptide(L)'
;MTAQITKFRDVEIRAPRGNKLTAKSWLTEAPLRMLMNNLDPDVAENPKELVVYGGIGRAARNWECYDKIVETLTTLEDDETLLVQSGKPVGVFKTHSNAPRVLIANSNLVPHWANWEHFNELDAKDLAMYGQMTAGSWIYIGSQGIVQGTYETFVEAGRQHFNGDLTGRWVLTAGLGGMGGAQPLAATLAGACSLNIECQQASIDFRLRTRYVDEQAADLDDALARIAKYTAEGKAISIALHGNAAEILPELVRRGVRPDMVTDQTSAHDPLNGYLPIGWTWEEYKARAKTEPQVVTKAAKQSMAQHVQAMLDFQAQGIATFDYGNNIRQMAQEEGVENAFDFPGFVPAYIRPLFCRGIGPFRWVALSGDPEDIYKTDLCTRQK
;
A
#
# COMPACT_ATOMS: atom_id res chain seq x y z
N MET A 1 -27.61 26.05 -8.01
CA MET A 1 -27.46 25.12 -6.86
C MET A 1 -26.05 24.57 -6.96
N THR A 2 -25.17 24.92 -6.04
CA THR A 2 -23.84 24.29 -5.96
C THR A 2 -24.05 22.82 -5.61
N ALA A 3 -23.67 21.92 -6.51
CA ALA A 3 -23.67 20.50 -6.23
C ALA A 3 -22.84 20.27 -4.96
N GLN A 4 -23.37 19.47 -4.03
CA GLN A 4 -22.68 19.19 -2.79
C GLN A 4 -21.47 18.31 -3.14
N ILE A 5 -20.26 18.88 -3.04
CA ILE A 5 -19.02 18.16 -3.30
C ILE A 5 -18.94 17.02 -2.28
N THR A 6 -18.99 15.77 -2.77
CA THR A 6 -18.91 14.58 -1.93
C THR A 6 -17.76 13.69 -2.35
N LYS A 7 -17.06 13.15 -1.36
CA LYS A 7 -16.07 12.08 -1.53
C LYS A 7 -16.69 10.70 -1.34
N PHE A 8 -17.92 10.60 -0.85
CA PHE A 8 -18.64 9.33 -0.65
C PHE A 8 -19.77 9.13 -1.67
N ARG A 9 -19.86 7.93 -2.25
CA ARG A 9 -20.98 7.48 -3.07
C ARG A 9 -21.12 5.96 -2.90
N ASP A 10 -22.34 5.51 -2.62
CA ASP A 10 -22.63 4.09 -2.45
C ASP A 10 -22.88 3.41 -3.80
N VAL A 11 -21.79 3.15 -4.52
CA VAL A 11 -21.79 2.47 -5.82
C VAL A 11 -20.63 1.49 -5.90
N GLU A 12 -20.77 0.47 -6.76
CA GLU A 12 -19.67 -0.39 -7.16
C GLU A 12 -19.24 -0.02 -8.58
N ILE A 13 -17.95 0.27 -8.74
CA ILE A 13 -17.33 0.52 -10.04
C ILE A 13 -16.54 -0.70 -10.42
N ARG A 14 -16.63 -1.12 -11.68
CA ARG A 14 -15.71 -2.09 -12.27
C ARG A 14 -15.35 -1.66 -13.67
N ALA A 15 -14.15 -2.01 -14.08
CA ALA A 15 -13.70 -1.70 -15.43
C ALA A 15 -14.48 -2.51 -16.48
N PRO A 16 -14.93 -1.86 -17.58
CA PRO A 16 -15.53 -2.55 -18.72
C PRO A 16 -14.63 -3.67 -19.26
N ARG A 17 -15.26 -4.75 -19.77
CA ARG A 17 -14.60 -5.96 -20.26
C ARG A 17 -14.88 -6.20 -21.75
N GLY A 18 -14.13 -7.11 -22.36
CA GLY A 18 -14.29 -7.47 -23.77
C GLY A 18 -13.80 -6.38 -24.74
N ASN A 19 -14.19 -6.50 -26.02
CA ASN A 19 -13.65 -5.72 -27.12
C ASN A 19 -14.52 -4.52 -27.57
N LYS A 20 -15.66 -4.29 -26.91
CA LYS A 20 -16.52 -3.14 -27.21
C LYS A 20 -15.99 -1.91 -26.49
N LEU A 21 -15.77 -0.82 -27.24
CA LEU A 21 -15.31 0.45 -26.69
C LEU A 21 -16.48 1.28 -26.16
N THR A 22 -16.21 2.00 -25.07
CA THR A 22 -17.03 3.13 -24.60
C THR A 22 -16.46 4.44 -25.13
N ALA A 23 -15.14 4.60 -25.06
CA ALA A 23 -14.42 5.74 -25.60
C ALA A 23 -14.17 5.61 -27.12
N LYS A 24 -13.62 6.65 -27.74
CA LYS A 24 -13.38 6.72 -29.19
C LYS A 24 -12.25 5.82 -29.71
N SER A 25 -11.32 5.41 -28.86
CA SER A 25 -10.17 4.58 -29.24
C SER A 25 -9.68 3.71 -28.09
N TRP A 26 -8.87 2.70 -28.36
CA TRP A 26 -8.20 1.92 -27.30
C TRP A 26 -7.27 2.77 -26.43
N LEU A 27 -6.69 3.85 -26.96
CA LEU A 27 -5.79 4.75 -26.22
C LEU A 27 -6.54 5.62 -25.19
N THR A 28 -7.84 5.83 -25.36
CA THR A 28 -8.71 6.54 -24.42
C THR A 28 -9.58 5.60 -23.58
N GLU A 29 -9.91 4.43 -24.12
CA GLU A 29 -10.56 3.33 -23.38
C GLU A 29 -9.64 2.74 -22.30
N ALA A 30 -8.35 2.59 -22.57
CA ALA A 30 -7.39 2.05 -21.61
C ALA A 30 -7.33 2.85 -20.29
N PRO A 31 -7.07 4.17 -20.28
CA PRO A 31 -7.09 4.95 -19.03
C PRO A 31 -8.48 4.97 -18.37
N LEU A 32 -9.56 4.93 -19.15
CA LEU A 32 -10.93 4.82 -18.61
C LEU A 32 -11.12 3.52 -17.81
N ARG A 33 -10.77 2.39 -18.42
CA ARG A 33 -10.82 1.07 -17.75
C ARG A 33 -9.88 1.04 -16.56
N MET A 34 -8.68 1.58 -16.67
CA MET A 34 -7.75 1.55 -15.55
C MET A 34 -8.17 2.44 -14.38
N LEU A 35 -8.79 3.60 -14.64
CA LEU A 35 -9.42 4.42 -13.60
C LEU A 35 -10.50 3.63 -12.86
N MET A 36 -11.38 2.95 -13.60
CA MET A 36 -12.43 2.12 -13.02
C MET A 36 -11.88 0.90 -12.29
N ASN A 37 -10.79 0.29 -12.78
CA ASN A 37 -10.12 -0.83 -12.13
C ASN A 37 -9.55 -0.44 -10.77
N ASN A 38 -8.98 0.77 -10.67
CA ASN A 38 -8.51 1.33 -9.41
C ASN A 38 -9.61 1.49 -8.35
N LEU A 39 -10.89 1.43 -8.73
CA LEU A 39 -12.03 1.56 -7.83
C LEU A 39 -12.86 0.26 -7.74
N ASP A 40 -12.35 -0.84 -8.28
CA ASP A 40 -13.00 -2.15 -8.18
C ASP A 40 -13.01 -2.60 -6.70
N PRO A 41 -14.15 -3.07 -6.14
CA PRO A 41 -14.22 -3.61 -4.77
C PRO A 41 -13.28 -4.78 -4.50
N ASP A 42 -12.81 -5.48 -5.53
CA ASP A 42 -11.81 -6.55 -5.39
C ASP A 42 -10.37 -6.03 -5.47
N VAL A 43 -10.19 -4.74 -5.73
CA VAL A 43 -8.88 -4.08 -5.91
C VAL A 43 -8.63 -3.03 -4.84
N ALA A 44 -9.54 -2.08 -4.64
CA ALA A 44 -9.37 -0.92 -3.78
C ALA A 44 -9.70 -1.19 -2.30
N GLU A 45 -9.02 -0.51 -1.38
CA GLU A 45 -9.29 -0.61 0.06
C GLU A 45 -10.64 0.02 0.46
N ASN A 46 -10.99 1.18 -0.11
CA ASN A 46 -12.25 1.87 0.20
C ASN A 46 -12.75 2.67 -1.03
N PRO A 47 -13.26 1.98 -2.07
CA PRO A 47 -13.61 2.60 -3.34
C PRO A 47 -14.79 3.56 -3.27
N LYS A 48 -15.71 3.38 -2.31
CA LYS A 48 -16.86 4.28 -2.10
C LYS A 48 -16.42 5.69 -1.69
N GLU A 49 -15.23 5.79 -1.07
CA GLU A 49 -14.56 7.06 -0.78
C GLU A 49 -13.48 7.43 -1.81
N LEU A 50 -13.43 6.76 -2.97
CA LEU A 50 -12.40 6.88 -4.01
C LEU A 50 -10.98 6.45 -3.60
N VAL A 51 -10.83 5.88 -2.39
CA VAL A 51 -9.53 5.47 -1.83
C VAL A 51 -9.13 4.11 -2.39
N VAL A 52 -7.95 4.08 -3.00
CA VAL A 52 -7.35 2.89 -3.60
C VAL A 52 -6.47 2.16 -2.59
N TYR A 53 -5.46 2.82 -2.01
CA TYR A 53 -4.57 2.27 -0.98
C TYR A 53 -3.71 3.34 -0.29
N GLY A 54 -2.99 2.96 0.78
CA GLY A 54 -1.91 3.76 1.38
C GLY A 54 -2.40 5.00 2.13
N GLY A 55 -3.28 4.79 3.12
CA GLY A 55 -3.98 5.88 3.80
C GLY A 55 -5.09 6.43 2.92
N ILE A 56 -4.97 7.69 2.49
CA ILE A 56 -5.98 8.39 1.68
C ILE A 56 -5.63 8.51 0.19
N GLY A 57 -4.82 7.58 -0.35
CA GLY A 57 -4.45 7.57 -1.77
C GLY A 57 -5.67 7.32 -2.66
N ARG A 58 -6.06 8.31 -3.46
CA ARG A 58 -7.33 8.31 -4.24
C ARG A 58 -7.12 8.26 -5.75
N ALA A 59 -8.14 7.76 -6.45
CA ALA A 59 -8.17 7.70 -7.92
C ALA A 59 -8.63 9.01 -8.59
N ALA A 60 -9.51 9.76 -7.92
CA ALA A 60 -10.01 11.07 -8.32
C ALA A 60 -10.27 11.93 -7.06
N ARG A 61 -10.31 13.25 -7.22
CA ARG A 61 -10.37 14.19 -6.08
C ARG A 61 -11.64 14.00 -5.24
N ASN A 62 -12.76 13.95 -5.94
CA ASN A 62 -14.11 13.79 -5.42
C ASN A 62 -14.97 13.19 -6.55
N TRP A 63 -16.22 12.86 -6.24
CA TRP A 63 -17.09 12.17 -7.19
C TRP A 63 -17.48 12.99 -8.42
N GLU A 64 -17.59 14.31 -8.29
CA GLU A 64 -17.81 15.20 -9.44
C GLU A 64 -16.61 15.15 -10.41
N CYS A 65 -15.39 15.17 -9.86
CA CYS A 65 -14.18 15.03 -10.66
C CYS A 65 -14.10 13.65 -11.33
N TYR A 66 -14.45 12.58 -10.62
CA TYR A 66 -14.52 11.23 -11.20
C TYR A 66 -15.47 11.18 -12.41
N ASP A 67 -16.70 11.65 -12.24
CA ASP A 67 -17.71 11.65 -13.31
C ASP A 67 -17.24 12.46 -14.52
N LYS A 68 -16.65 13.63 -14.26
CA LYS A 68 -16.13 14.49 -15.34
C LYS A 68 -14.91 13.89 -16.04
N ILE A 69 -14.05 13.14 -15.35
CA ILE A 69 -12.95 12.39 -15.97
C ILE A 69 -13.52 11.30 -16.90
N VAL A 70 -14.49 10.52 -16.43
CA VAL A 70 -15.14 9.47 -17.22
C VAL A 70 -15.79 10.06 -18.48
N GLU A 71 -16.56 11.15 -18.33
CA GLU A 71 -17.17 11.88 -19.45
C GLU A 71 -16.12 12.37 -20.45
N THR A 72 -15.05 12.99 -19.95
CA THR A 72 -13.98 13.55 -20.81
C THR A 72 -13.24 12.45 -21.56
N LEU A 73 -12.84 11.36 -20.89
CA LEU A 73 -12.16 10.23 -21.55
C LEU A 73 -13.04 9.54 -22.61
N THR A 74 -14.35 9.53 -22.40
CA THR A 74 -15.30 8.96 -23.36
C THR A 74 -15.33 9.75 -24.67
N THR A 75 -15.16 11.08 -24.61
CA THR A 75 -15.27 11.97 -25.78
C THR A 75 -13.94 12.47 -26.34
N LEU A 76 -12.82 12.24 -25.63
CA LEU A 76 -11.47 12.69 -26.01
C LEU A 76 -11.04 12.13 -27.38
N GLU A 77 -10.59 13.01 -28.27
CA GLU A 77 -10.07 12.63 -29.59
C GLU A 77 -8.64 12.06 -29.51
N ASP A 78 -8.19 11.43 -30.59
CA ASP A 78 -6.86 10.81 -30.67
C ASP A 78 -5.71 11.83 -30.74
N ASP A 79 -5.99 13.06 -31.16
CA ASP A 79 -5.04 14.18 -31.19
C ASP A 79 -5.22 15.17 -30.04
N GLU A 80 -5.95 14.78 -28.98
CA GLU A 80 -6.15 15.57 -27.77
C GLU A 80 -5.44 14.95 -26.55
N THR A 81 -5.18 15.81 -25.55
CA THR A 81 -4.60 15.43 -24.26
C THR A 81 -5.38 16.07 -23.11
N LEU A 82 -5.89 15.23 -22.20
CA LEU A 82 -6.49 15.63 -20.93
C LEU A 82 -5.42 15.96 -19.88
N LEU A 83 -5.57 17.10 -19.21
CA LEU A 83 -4.79 17.45 -18.02
C LEU A 83 -5.58 17.14 -16.75
N VAL A 84 -5.00 16.29 -15.89
CA VAL A 84 -5.53 15.98 -14.55
C VAL A 84 -4.62 16.60 -13.49
N GLN A 85 -5.15 17.56 -12.74
CA GLN A 85 -4.45 18.22 -11.65
C GLN A 85 -5.02 17.74 -10.32
N SER A 86 -4.23 17.05 -9.49
CA SER A 86 -4.65 16.45 -8.21
C SER A 86 -6.04 15.82 -8.32
N GLY A 87 -6.20 14.88 -9.26
CA GLY A 87 -7.44 14.12 -9.48
C GLY A 87 -8.62 14.90 -10.05
N LYS A 88 -8.43 16.11 -10.57
CA LYS A 88 -9.46 16.93 -11.22
C LYS A 88 -9.15 17.12 -12.71
N PRO A 89 -10.11 16.92 -13.63
CA PRO A 89 -9.91 17.20 -15.05
C PRO A 89 -9.99 18.73 -15.28
N VAL A 90 -8.86 19.37 -15.58
CA VAL A 90 -8.76 20.85 -15.62
C VAL A 90 -8.72 21.44 -17.02
N GLY A 91 -8.47 20.63 -18.04
CA GLY A 91 -8.47 21.09 -19.42
C GLY A 91 -8.14 19.99 -20.41
N VAL A 92 -8.56 20.20 -21.66
CA VAL A 92 -8.21 19.38 -22.81
C VAL A 92 -7.54 20.29 -23.82
N PHE A 93 -6.41 19.86 -24.37
CA PHE A 93 -5.64 20.62 -25.36
C PHE A 93 -5.34 19.75 -26.57
N LYS A 94 -5.34 20.38 -27.74
CA LYS A 94 -4.90 19.75 -28.98
C LYS A 94 -3.40 19.49 -28.91
N THR A 95 -3.00 18.26 -29.21
CA THR A 95 -1.63 17.78 -29.32
C THR A 95 -1.46 17.02 -30.64
N HIS A 96 -1.18 15.71 -30.60
CA HIS A 96 -1.05 14.83 -31.75
C HIS A 96 -1.19 13.35 -31.32
N SER A 97 -1.46 12.45 -32.26
CA SER A 97 -1.75 11.02 -31.96
C SER A 97 -0.63 10.29 -31.20
N ASN A 98 0.64 10.64 -31.40
CA ASN A 98 1.76 10.06 -30.65
C ASN A 98 2.02 10.67 -29.25
N ALA A 99 1.26 11.70 -28.85
CA ALA A 99 1.37 12.27 -27.51
C ALA A 99 0.61 11.40 -26.48
N PRO A 100 0.86 11.57 -25.17
CA PRO A 100 0.01 10.99 -24.15
C PRO A 100 -1.43 11.51 -24.24
N ARG A 101 -2.42 10.62 -24.09
CA ARG A 101 -3.84 11.01 -23.98
C ARG A 101 -4.17 11.71 -22.67
N VAL A 102 -3.42 11.42 -21.61
CA VAL A 102 -3.61 12.00 -20.28
C VAL A 102 -2.27 12.38 -19.68
N LEU A 103 -2.17 13.60 -19.14
CA LEU A 103 -1.05 14.05 -18.31
C LEU A 103 -1.57 14.31 -16.90
N ILE A 104 -0.90 13.74 -15.91
CA ILE A 104 -1.35 13.74 -14.51
C ILE A 104 -0.29 14.36 -13.62
N ALA A 105 -0.67 15.35 -12.82
CA ALA A 105 0.17 15.94 -11.78
C ALA A 105 -0.62 15.99 -10.47
N ASN A 106 -0.32 15.06 -9.55
CA ASN A 106 -1.03 14.94 -8.28
C ASN A 106 -0.12 15.33 -7.10
N SER A 107 -0.71 16.01 -6.11
CA SER A 107 -0.10 16.24 -4.78
C SER A 107 1.21 17.04 -4.76
N ASN A 108 1.59 17.66 -5.88
CA ASN A 108 2.77 18.53 -5.93
C ASN A 108 2.52 19.80 -5.12
N LEU A 109 3.42 20.09 -4.19
CA LEU A 109 3.44 21.31 -3.38
C LEU A 109 4.84 21.94 -3.48
N VAL A 110 4.91 23.26 -3.40
CA VAL A 110 6.20 23.96 -3.32
C VAL A 110 6.93 23.47 -2.06
N PRO A 111 8.25 23.18 -2.08
CA PRO A 111 8.91 22.42 -1.01
C PRO A 111 8.71 22.94 0.41
N HIS A 112 8.68 24.26 0.61
CA HIS A 112 8.42 24.85 1.93
C HIS A 112 7.04 24.51 2.51
N TRP A 113 6.06 24.26 1.65
CA TRP A 113 4.69 23.89 1.99
C TRP A 113 4.39 22.40 1.79
N ALA A 114 5.40 21.58 1.47
CA ALA A 114 5.23 20.15 1.21
C ALA A 114 5.16 19.34 2.51
N ASN A 115 4.13 19.60 3.32
CA ASN A 115 3.82 18.92 4.57
C ASN A 115 2.33 18.56 4.66
N TRP A 116 1.99 17.66 5.59
CA TRP A 116 0.64 17.16 5.76
C TRP A 116 -0.33 18.22 6.27
N GLU A 117 0.12 19.13 7.12
CA GLU A 117 -0.72 20.20 7.67
C GLU A 117 -1.27 21.08 6.54
N HIS A 118 -0.41 21.53 5.63
CA HIS A 118 -0.81 22.32 4.48
C HIS A 118 -1.60 21.51 3.45
N PHE A 119 -1.21 20.24 3.21
CA PHE A 119 -1.98 19.35 2.35
C PHE A 119 -3.43 19.20 2.85
N ASN A 120 -3.62 19.00 4.16
CA ASN A 120 -4.93 18.84 4.78
C ASN A 120 -5.76 20.13 4.74
N GLU A 121 -5.12 21.29 4.91
CA GLU A 121 -5.76 22.60 4.72
C GLU A 121 -6.32 22.74 3.29
N LEU A 122 -5.54 22.33 2.29
CA LEU A 122 -5.96 22.35 0.89
C LEU A 122 -7.03 21.29 0.59
N ASP A 123 -6.95 20.09 1.18
CA ASP A 123 -7.96 19.04 0.99
C ASP A 123 -9.32 19.43 1.59
N ALA A 124 -9.32 20.14 2.72
CA ALA A 124 -10.53 20.71 3.33
C ALA A 124 -11.19 21.78 2.44
N LYS A 125 -10.41 22.44 1.58
CA LYS A 125 -10.87 23.41 0.57
C LYS A 125 -11.17 22.76 -0.79
N ASP A 126 -11.11 21.43 -0.89
CA ASP A 126 -11.25 20.66 -2.14
C ASP A 126 -10.21 21.04 -3.23
N LEU A 127 -9.02 21.44 -2.79
CA LEU A 127 -7.89 21.82 -3.65
C LEU A 127 -6.82 20.73 -3.75
N ALA A 128 -6.92 19.67 -2.96
CA ALA A 128 -5.94 18.60 -2.91
C ALA A 128 -6.55 17.22 -3.16
N MET A 129 -5.69 16.30 -3.58
CA MET A 129 -5.92 14.86 -3.61
C MET A 129 -4.56 14.21 -3.39
N TYR A 130 -4.48 13.18 -2.55
CA TYR A 130 -3.27 12.40 -2.39
C TYR A 130 -3.25 11.31 -3.45
N GLY A 131 -2.30 11.39 -4.39
CA GLY A 131 -2.23 10.46 -5.52
C GLY A 131 -1.53 9.14 -5.21
N GLN A 132 -0.84 9.05 -4.07
CA GLN A 132 0.14 7.99 -3.82
C GLN A 132 1.06 7.85 -5.06
N MET A 133 1.37 6.63 -5.50
CA MET A 133 2.08 6.33 -6.74
C MET A 133 1.09 5.90 -7.82
N THR A 134 0.37 4.80 -7.58
CA THR A 134 -0.48 4.14 -8.60
C THR A 134 -1.98 4.37 -8.41
N ALA A 135 -2.39 4.98 -7.29
CA ALA A 135 -3.77 5.33 -7.02
C ALA A 135 -4.27 6.44 -7.96
N GLY A 136 -3.61 7.59 -7.95
CA GLY A 136 -3.99 8.75 -8.76
C GLY A 136 -3.49 8.71 -10.21
N SER A 137 -2.71 7.69 -10.58
CA SER A 137 -2.19 7.49 -11.94
C SER A 137 -2.79 6.28 -12.66
N TRP A 138 -3.76 5.62 -12.02
CA TRP A 138 -4.61 4.59 -12.64
C TRP A 138 -3.81 3.39 -13.17
N ILE A 139 -3.00 2.77 -12.30
CA ILE A 139 -2.28 1.53 -12.66
C ILE A 139 -2.09 0.61 -11.44
N TYR A 140 -3.02 0.69 -10.50
CA TYR A 140 -3.04 -0.19 -9.34
C TYR A 140 -3.74 -1.50 -9.72
N ILE A 141 -3.14 -2.62 -9.30
CA ILE A 141 -3.56 -3.98 -9.65
C ILE A 141 -3.76 -4.84 -8.39
N GLY A 142 -4.16 -4.20 -7.30
CA GLY A 142 -4.24 -4.83 -5.98
C GLY A 142 -2.86 -5.14 -5.40
N SER A 143 -2.83 -6.02 -4.40
CA SER A 143 -1.62 -6.40 -3.68
C SER A 143 -0.54 -7.05 -4.58
N GLN A 144 -0.91 -7.56 -5.75
CA GLN A 144 0.05 -8.11 -6.71
C GLN A 144 1.08 -7.06 -7.17
N GLY A 145 0.70 -5.78 -7.19
CA GLY A 145 1.57 -4.69 -7.63
C GLY A 145 2.86 -4.55 -6.83
N ILE A 146 2.92 -5.09 -5.61
CA ILE A 146 4.12 -5.03 -4.75
C ILE A 146 4.63 -6.42 -4.32
N VAL A 147 3.86 -7.48 -4.51
CA VAL A 147 4.24 -8.84 -4.04
C VAL A 147 5.61 -9.27 -4.54
N GLN A 148 5.94 -9.00 -5.81
CA GLN A 148 7.27 -9.31 -6.35
C GLN A 148 8.38 -8.50 -5.67
N GLY A 149 8.17 -7.20 -5.45
CA GLY A 149 9.16 -6.36 -4.76
C GLY A 149 9.40 -6.81 -3.32
N THR A 150 8.35 -7.21 -2.62
CA THR A 150 8.43 -7.76 -1.26
C THR A 150 9.06 -9.14 -1.23
N TYR A 151 8.75 -9.99 -2.19
CA TYR A 151 9.40 -11.28 -2.37
C TYR A 151 10.91 -11.11 -2.61
N GLU A 152 11.32 -10.26 -3.57
CA GLU A 152 12.73 -10.00 -3.84
C GLU A 152 13.47 -9.41 -2.64
N THR A 153 12.78 -8.59 -1.83
CA THR A 153 13.34 -8.06 -0.59
C THR A 153 13.62 -9.18 0.41
N PHE A 154 12.64 -10.05 0.68
CA PHE A 154 12.82 -11.15 1.62
C PHE A 154 13.81 -12.20 1.12
N VAL A 155 13.82 -12.51 -0.17
CA VAL A 155 14.81 -13.42 -0.78
C VAL A 155 16.22 -12.86 -0.64
N GLU A 156 16.42 -11.58 -0.93
CA GLU A 156 17.75 -10.97 -0.81
C GLU A 156 18.20 -10.85 0.65
N ALA A 157 17.31 -10.50 1.57
CA ALA A 157 17.59 -10.60 3.01
C ALA A 157 17.95 -12.03 3.42
N GLY A 158 17.23 -13.03 2.88
CA GLY A 158 17.54 -14.45 3.03
C GLY A 158 18.96 -14.81 2.56
N ARG A 159 19.38 -14.32 1.38
CA ARG A 159 20.73 -14.54 0.85
C ARG A 159 21.81 -13.95 1.75
N GLN A 160 21.59 -12.73 2.25
CA GLN A 160 22.59 -12.02 3.05
C GLN A 160 22.71 -12.56 4.47
N HIS A 161 21.60 -12.98 5.10
CA HIS A 161 21.57 -13.33 6.52
C HIS A 161 21.43 -14.84 6.80
N PHE A 162 20.91 -15.61 5.84
CA PHE A 162 20.52 -17.01 6.02
C PHE A 162 20.97 -17.93 4.86
N ASN A 163 22.02 -17.54 4.13
CA ASN A 163 22.56 -18.29 2.98
C ASN A 163 21.52 -18.60 1.88
N GLY A 164 20.44 -17.82 1.82
CA GLY A 164 19.38 -17.94 0.82
C GLY A 164 18.26 -18.92 1.17
N ASP A 165 18.34 -19.63 2.32
CA ASP A 165 17.33 -20.58 2.75
C ASP A 165 16.53 -20.05 3.95
N LEU A 166 15.25 -19.78 3.73
CA LEU A 166 14.32 -19.31 4.75
C LEU A 166 13.47 -20.43 5.36
N THR A 167 13.76 -21.70 5.04
CA THR A 167 13.06 -22.83 5.65
C THR A 167 13.23 -22.82 7.17
N GLY A 168 12.12 -22.92 7.90
CA GLY A 168 12.11 -22.85 9.36
C GLY A 168 12.38 -21.45 9.93
N ARG A 169 12.39 -20.41 9.08
CA ARG A 169 12.51 -19.00 9.48
C ARG A 169 11.14 -18.34 9.48
N TRP A 170 11.03 -17.22 10.20
CA TRP A 170 9.82 -16.41 10.16
C TRP A 170 10.08 -14.90 10.21
N VAL A 171 9.19 -14.18 9.53
CA VAL A 171 9.17 -12.71 9.46
C VAL A 171 8.12 -12.16 10.42
N LEU A 172 8.49 -11.18 11.23
CA LEU A 172 7.56 -10.37 12.02
C LEU A 172 7.31 -9.04 11.31
N THR A 173 6.05 -8.71 11.07
CA THR A 173 5.68 -7.42 10.48
C THR A 173 4.28 -6.96 10.85
N ALA A 174 3.89 -5.79 10.37
CA ALA A 174 2.58 -5.18 10.58
C ALA A 174 2.06 -4.45 9.34
N GLY A 175 0.75 -4.26 9.31
CA GLY A 175 -0.01 -3.62 8.23
C GLY A 175 -0.42 -4.62 7.15
N LEU A 176 -1.72 -4.89 7.07
CA LEU A 176 -2.37 -5.71 6.04
C LEU A 176 -3.32 -4.86 5.18
N GLY A 177 -2.91 -3.63 4.83
CA GLY A 177 -3.62 -2.80 3.84
C GLY A 177 -3.33 -3.22 2.39
N GLY A 178 -3.66 -2.38 1.41
CA GLY A 178 -3.52 -2.71 -0.02
C GLY A 178 -2.13 -3.21 -0.43
N MET A 179 -1.08 -2.55 0.05
CA MET A 179 0.32 -2.93 -0.18
C MET A 179 0.85 -3.86 0.92
N GLY A 180 0.53 -3.56 2.18
CA GLY A 180 0.87 -4.36 3.36
C GLY A 180 0.44 -5.82 3.29
N GLY A 181 -0.72 -6.06 2.69
CA GLY A 181 -1.29 -7.39 2.48
C GLY A 181 -0.47 -8.27 1.53
N ALA A 182 0.54 -7.75 0.83
CA ALA A 182 1.44 -8.57 0.02
C ALA A 182 2.54 -9.27 0.84
N GLN A 183 2.85 -8.77 2.04
CA GLN A 183 3.91 -9.30 2.91
C GLN A 183 3.75 -10.79 3.27
N PRO A 184 2.57 -11.29 3.65
CA PRO A 184 2.43 -12.67 4.08
C PRO A 184 2.67 -13.64 2.91
N LEU A 185 2.03 -13.41 1.76
CA LEU A 185 2.28 -14.20 0.55
C LEU A 185 3.74 -14.10 0.06
N ALA A 186 4.34 -12.92 0.12
CA ALA A 186 5.75 -12.75 -0.27
C ALA A 186 6.70 -13.54 0.63
N ALA A 187 6.46 -13.55 1.94
CA ALA A 187 7.22 -14.37 2.89
C ALA A 187 7.02 -15.87 2.61
N THR A 188 5.79 -16.31 2.38
CA THR A 188 5.46 -17.70 2.03
C THR A 188 6.17 -18.14 0.74
N LEU A 189 6.14 -17.32 -0.31
CA LEU A 189 6.83 -17.59 -1.58
C LEU A 189 8.36 -17.63 -1.43
N ALA A 190 8.91 -16.84 -0.50
CA ALA A 190 10.33 -16.85 -0.16
C ALA A 190 10.73 -18.05 0.73
N GLY A 191 9.76 -18.83 1.23
CA GLY A 191 9.97 -20.03 2.04
C GLY A 191 9.89 -19.81 3.56
N ALA A 192 9.49 -18.62 4.02
CA ALA A 192 9.37 -18.28 5.43
C ALA A 192 7.92 -18.38 5.94
N CYS A 193 7.76 -18.67 7.22
CA CYS A 193 6.53 -18.30 7.93
C CYS A 193 6.46 -16.77 8.13
N SER A 194 5.28 -16.24 8.45
CA SER A 194 5.16 -14.82 8.84
C SER A 194 4.09 -14.60 9.90
N LEU A 195 4.35 -13.65 10.81
CA LEU A 195 3.36 -13.09 11.73
C LEU A 195 3.10 -11.65 11.34
N ASN A 196 1.85 -11.34 11.01
CA ASN A 196 1.44 -10.09 10.40
C ASN A 196 0.38 -9.41 11.28
N ILE A 197 0.77 -8.36 11.98
CA ILE A 197 -0.11 -7.64 12.92
C ILE A 197 -0.96 -6.63 12.16
N GLU A 198 -2.27 -6.65 12.38
CA GLU A 198 -3.22 -5.73 11.75
C GLU A 198 -4.29 -5.30 12.74
N CYS A 199 -4.61 -4.01 12.77
CA CYS A 199 -5.57 -3.45 13.73
C CYS A 199 -7.03 -3.47 13.25
N GLN A 200 -7.28 -3.72 11.98
CA GLN A 200 -8.61 -3.76 11.37
C GLN A 200 -8.97 -5.19 10.92
N GLN A 201 -10.01 -5.76 11.50
CA GLN A 201 -10.50 -7.09 11.10
C GLN A 201 -10.89 -7.13 9.61
N ALA A 202 -11.53 -6.08 9.09
CA ALA A 202 -11.90 -6.00 7.67
C ALA A 202 -10.69 -6.11 6.73
N SER A 203 -9.53 -5.59 7.13
CA SER A 203 -8.29 -5.73 6.37
C SER A 203 -7.81 -7.18 6.38
N ILE A 204 -7.84 -7.86 7.52
CA ILE A 204 -7.50 -9.30 7.64
C ILE A 204 -8.43 -10.14 6.74
N ASP A 205 -9.75 -9.91 6.84
CA ASP A 205 -10.77 -10.63 6.07
C ASP A 205 -10.56 -10.48 4.56
N PHE A 206 -10.17 -9.28 4.11
CA PHE A 206 -9.83 -9.05 2.71
C PHE A 206 -8.67 -9.94 2.27
N ARG A 207 -7.63 -10.08 3.10
CA ARG A 207 -6.40 -10.81 2.75
C ARG A 207 -6.65 -12.32 2.79
N LEU A 208 -7.48 -12.80 3.71
CA LEU A 208 -7.95 -14.18 3.73
C LEU A 208 -8.76 -14.49 2.46
N ARG A 209 -9.74 -13.64 2.13
CA ARG A 209 -10.59 -13.77 0.93
C ARG A 209 -9.78 -13.79 -0.36
N THR A 210 -8.74 -12.97 -0.44
CA THR A 210 -7.85 -12.87 -1.62
C THR A 210 -6.68 -13.84 -1.59
N ARG A 211 -6.57 -14.70 -0.57
CA ARG A 211 -5.51 -15.71 -0.39
C ARG A 211 -4.10 -15.11 -0.31
N TYR A 212 -3.99 -13.92 0.27
CA TYR A 212 -2.72 -13.27 0.55
C TYR A 212 -2.19 -13.55 1.96
N VAL A 213 -3.06 -14.04 2.86
CA VAL A 213 -2.71 -14.60 4.17
C VAL A 213 -3.44 -15.93 4.36
N ASP A 214 -2.82 -16.89 5.03
CA ASP A 214 -3.34 -18.26 5.14
C ASP A 214 -4.35 -18.41 6.28
N GLU A 215 -4.01 -17.88 7.47
CA GLU A 215 -4.80 -18.04 8.67
C GLU A 215 -4.74 -16.83 9.60
N GLN A 216 -5.69 -16.75 10.53
CA GLN A 216 -5.71 -15.77 11.60
C GLN A 216 -5.60 -16.49 12.95
N ALA A 217 -4.72 -15.99 13.82
CA ALA A 217 -4.58 -16.46 15.20
C ALA A 217 -5.63 -15.81 16.11
N ALA A 218 -6.01 -16.52 17.17
CA ALA A 218 -6.98 -16.02 18.15
C ALA A 218 -6.38 -14.94 19.08
N ASP A 219 -5.12 -15.11 19.43
CA ASP A 219 -4.34 -14.20 20.28
C ASP A 219 -2.83 -14.39 20.03
N LEU A 220 -2.00 -13.64 20.77
CA LEU A 220 -0.56 -13.68 20.61
C LEU A 220 0.06 -15.04 20.98
N ASP A 221 -0.51 -15.75 21.97
CA ASP A 221 0.02 -17.05 22.40
C ASP A 221 -0.28 -18.12 21.35
N ASP A 222 -1.50 -18.14 20.80
CA ASP A 222 -1.89 -18.98 19.67
C ASP A 222 -1.01 -18.70 18.44
N ALA A 223 -0.78 -17.42 18.12
CA ALA A 223 0.09 -17.03 17.01
C ALA A 223 1.52 -17.59 17.16
N LEU A 224 2.12 -17.44 18.35
CA LEU A 224 3.47 -17.94 18.62
C LEU A 224 3.55 -19.46 18.62
N ALA A 225 2.52 -20.15 19.13
CA ALA A 225 2.44 -21.61 19.09
C ALA A 225 2.39 -22.13 17.64
N ARG A 226 1.63 -21.47 16.77
CA ARG A 226 1.55 -21.80 15.33
C ARG A 226 2.84 -21.50 14.60
N ILE A 227 3.45 -20.34 14.83
CA ILE A 227 4.78 -20.00 14.27
C ILE A 227 5.79 -21.09 14.65
N ALA A 228 5.89 -21.44 15.94
CA ALA A 228 6.84 -22.45 16.40
C ALA A 228 6.59 -23.83 15.77
N LYS A 229 5.31 -24.23 15.63
CA LYS A 229 4.93 -25.47 14.97
C LYS A 229 5.35 -25.48 13.49
N TYR A 230 4.96 -24.46 12.73
CA TYR A 230 5.17 -24.47 11.28
C TYR A 230 6.64 -24.30 10.90
N THR A 231 7.41 -23.50 11.65
CA THR A 231 8.85 -23.40 11.44
C THR A 231 9.56 -24.72 11.74
N ALA A 232 9.19 -25.43 12.83
CA ALA A 232 9.74 -26.75 13.14
C ALA A 232 9.39 -27.82 12.08
N GLU A 233 8.22 -27.71 11.45
CA GLU A 233 7.80 -28.58 10.34
C GLU A 233 8.42 -28.18 8.98
N GLY A 234 9.21 -27.10 8.92
CA GLY A 234 9.78 -26.58 7.68
C GLY A 234 8.74 -26.04 6.69
N LYS A 235 7.55 -25.66 7.18
CA LYS A 235 6.49 -25.07 6.37
C LYS A 235 6.66 -23.56 6.25
N ALA A 236 6.03 -22.99 5.22
CA ALA A 236 5.92 -21.56 5.01
C ALA A 236 4.44 -21.19 5.10
N ILE A 237 4.01 -20.73 6.27
CA ILE A 237 2.61 -20.37 6.57
C ILE A 237 2.57 -18.95 7.12
N SER A 238 1.60 -18.18 6.63
CA SER A 238 1.37 -16.81 7.02
C SER A 238 0.19 -16.66 8.00
N ILE A 239 0.45 -15.97 9.11
CA ILE A 239 -0.50 -15.82 10.21
C ILE A 239 -0.80 -14.33 10.39
N ALA A 240 -2.07 -13.95 10.32
CA ALA A 240 -2.56 -12.65 10.76
C ALA A 240 -2.81 -12.65 12.27
N LEU A 241 -2.52 -11.54 12.93
CA LEU A 241 -2.87 -11.30 14.33
C LEU A 241 -3.60 -9.96 14.44
N HIS A 242 -4.83 -9.99 14.95
CA HIS A 242 -5.59 -8.78 15.19
C HIS A 242 -5.06 -8.05 16.42
N GLY A 243 -4.57 -6.83 16.25
CA GLY A 243 -4.03 -6.02 17.34
C GLY A 243 -3.19 -4.83 16.88
N ASN A 244 -2.61 -4.10 17.82
CA ASN A 244 -1.77 -2.93 17.53
C ASN A 244 -0.28 -3.31 17.54
N ALA A 245 0.43 -3.00 16.46
CA ALA A 245 1.86 -3.25 16.33
C ALA A 245 2.69 -2.55 17.43
N ALA A 246 2.30 -1.33 17.80
CA ALA A 246 2.97 -0.57 18.85
C ALA A 246 2.76 -1.14 20.27
N GLU A 247 1.86 -2.10 20.45
CA GLU A 247 1.68 -2.86 21.69
C GLU A 247 2.36 -4.24 21.60
N ILE A 248 2.16 -4.93 20.47
CA ILE A 248 2.59 -6.32 20.29
C ILE A 248 4.10 -6.43 20.09
N LEU A 249 4.75 -5.55 19.33
CA LEU A 249 6.20 -5.63 19.13
C LEU A 249 6.98 -5.44 20.44
N PRO A 250 6.69 -4.41 21.27
CA PRO A 250 7.31 -4.29 22.59
C PRO A 250 7.05 -5.50 23.49
N GLU A 251 5.84 -6.07 23.43
CA GLU A 251 5.51 -7.27 24.21
C GLU A 251 6.32 -8.50 23.75
N LEU A 252 6.53 -8.68 22.45
CA LEU A 252 7.38 -9.74 21.90
C LEU A 252 8.84 -9.58 22.33
N VAL A 253 9.37 -8.34 22.32
CA VAL A 253 10.70 -8.03 22.86
C VAL A 253 10.78 -8.40 24.34
N ARG A 254 9.79 -7.99 25.16
CA ARG A 254 9.74 -8.28 26.60
C ARG A 254 9.72 -9.78 26.89
N ARG A 255 9.06 -10.58 26.04
CA ARG A 255 9.02 -12.04 26.14
C ARG A 255 10.29 -12.73 25.65
N GLY A 256 11.24 -12.00 25.06
CA GLY A 256 12.44 -12.58 24.47
C GLY A 256 12.16 -13.43 23.23
N VAL A 257 11.05 -13.17 22.53
CA VAL A 257 10.75 -13.82 21.25
C VAL A 257 11.73 -13.32 20.20
N ARG A 258 12.25 -14.21 19.36
CA ARG A 258 13.24 -13.87 18.33
C ARG A 258 12.74 -14.24 16.93
N PRO A 259 12.10 -13.32 16.20
CA PRO A 259 11.91 -13.47 14.76
C PRO A 259 13.26 -13.49 14.04
N ASP A 260 13.27 -14.03 12.82
CA ASP A 260 14.48 -14.04 11.99
C ASP A 260 14.61 -12.72 11.19
N MET A 261 13.49 -12.09 10.86
CA MET A 261 13.44 -10.75 10.24
C MET A 261 12.33 -9.90 10.85
N VAL A 262 12.57 -8.59 10.94
CA VAL A 262 11.60 -7.60 11.42
C VAL A 262 11.47 -6.45 10.44
N THR A 263 10.24 -6.12 10.06
CA THR A 263 9.96 -4.94 9.24
C THR A 263 8.55 -4.41 9.52
N ASP A 264 8.16 -3.30 8.89
CA ASP A 264 6.84 -2.69 9.07
C ASP A 264 6.30 -2.08 7.77
N GLN A 265 5.01 -2.25 7.54
CA GLN A 265 4.28 -1.65 6.42
C GLN A 265 2.92 -1.06 6.84
N THR A 266 2.78 -0.66 8.11
CA THR A 266 1.69 0.26 8.51
C THR A 266 1.75 1.54 7.66
N SER A 267 0.65 2.30 7.57
CA SER A 267 0.64 3.57 6.81
C SER A 267 1.20 4.72 7.65
N ALA A 268 2.42 4.53 8.19
CA ALA A 268 3.10 5.51 9.04
C ALA A 268 3.43 6.83 8.32
N HIS A 269 3.40 6.84 6.98
CA HIS A 269 3.64 8.04 6.17
C HIS A 269 2.55 9.10 6.34
N ASP A 270 1.37 8.72 6.83
CA ASP A 270 0.24 9.61 7.12
C ASP A 270 -0.23 9.38 8.57
N PRO A 271 0.37 10.08 9.56
CA PRO A 271 0.01 9.89 10.97
C PRO A 271 -1.45 10.21 11.28
N LEU A 272 -2.11 11.06 10.48
CA LEU A 272 -3.50 11.45 10.71
C LEU A 272 -4.48 10.37 10.26
N ASN A 273 -4.19 9.65 9.18
CA ASN A 273 -5.14 8.70 8.57
C ASN A 273 -4.65 7.23 8.44
N GLY A 274 -3.38 6.94 8.75
CA GLY A 274 -2.75 5.66 8.44
C GLY A 274 -2.17 4.85 9.61
N TYR A 275 -2.14 5.38 10.84
CA TYR A 275 -1.51 4.70 11.98
C TYR A 275 -2.34 4.82 13.26
N LEU A 276 -2.80 3.68 13.78
CA LEU A 276 -3.64 3.61 14.97
C LEU A 276 -2.81 3.84 16.25
N PRO A 277 -3.11 4.88 17.06
CA PRO A 277 -2.46 5.07 18.35
C PRO A 277 -2.72 3.91 19.32
N ILE A 278 -1.76 3.65 20.22
CA ILE A 278 -1.88 2.65 21.29
C ILE A 278 -3.14 2.90 22.12
N GLY A 279 -3.85 1.83 22.47
CA GLY A 279 -5.06 1.88 23.31
C GLY A 279 -6.32 2.46 22.64
N TRP A 280 -6.28 2.84 21.36
CA TRP A 280 -7.43 3.38 20.64
C TRP A 280 -8.10 2.30 19.78
N THR A 281 -9.40 2.43 19.56
CA THR A 281 -10.10 1.67 18.52
C THR A 281 -10.04 2.39 17.18
N TRP A 282 -10.26 1.65 16.09
CA TRP A 282 -10.27 2.24 14.75
C TRP A 282 -11.40 3.27 14.59
N GLU A 283 -12.57 3.00 15.18
CA GLU A 283 -13.71 3.92 15.17
C GLU A 283 -13.41 5.22 15.92
N GLU A 284 -12.80 5.12 17.11
CA GLU A 284 -12.36 6.28 17.88
C GLU A 284 -11.35 7.11 17.08
N TYR A 285 -10.33 6.44 16.53
CA TYR A 285 -9.31 7.05 15.69
C TYR A 285 -9.91 7.86 14.53
N LYS A 286 -10.83 7.24 13.77
CA LYS A 286 -11.50 7.90 12.64
C LYS A 286 -12.42 9.05 13.06
N ALA A 287 -13.05 8.96 14.23
CA ALA A 287 -13.88 10.04 14.76
C ALA A 287 -13.01 11.24 15.19
N ARG A 288 -11.97 10.98 15.98
CA ARG A 288 -11.07 12.01 16.53
C ARG A 288 -10.23 12.69 15.46
N ALA A 289 -9.87 11.99 14.38
CA ALA A 289 -9.14 12.60 13.26
C ALA A 289 -9.91 13.77 12.63
N LYS A 290 -11.25 13.81 12.75
CA LYS A 290 -12.09 14.90 12.23
C LYS A 290 -12.15 16.11 13.16
N THR A 291 -12.11 15.88 14.48
CA THR A 291 -12.33 16.93 15.50
C THR A 291 -11.04 17.43 16.13
N GLU A 292 -10.02 16.58 16.24
CA GLU A 292 -8.78 16.82 16.97
C GLU A 292 -7.54 16.36 16.17
N PRO A 293 -7.35 16.77 14.91
CA PRO A 293 -6.31 16.22 14.03
C PRO A 293 -4.89 16.32 14.61
N GLN A 294 -4.58 17.41 15.32
CA GLN A 294 -3.26 17.58 15.97
C GLN A 294 -3.03 16.58 17.10
N VAL A 295 -4.07 16.27 17.89
CA VAL A 295 -4.00 15.29 18.97
C VAL A 295 -3.78 13.89 18.39
N VAL A 296 -4.50 13.56 17.33
CA VAL A 296 -4.38 12.27 16.64
C VAL A 296 -2.99 12.10 16.05
N THR A 297 -2.50 13.08 15.28
CA THR A 297 -1.14 13.06 14.70
C THR A 297 -0.08 12.87 15.77
N LYS A 298 -0.17 13.58 16.89
CA LYS A 298 0.78 13.45 17.99
C LYS A 298 0.74 12.06 18.62
N ALA A 299 -0.46 11.55 18.93
CA ALA A 299 -0.63 10.23 19.54
C ALA A 299 -0.13 9.10 18.62
N ALA A 300 -0.38 9.21 17.31
CA ALA A 300 0.10 8.26 16.31
C ALA A 300 1.63 8.24 16.26
N LYS A 301 2.28 9.41 16.17
CA LYS A 301 3.75 9.50 16.15
C LYS A 301 4.39 8.99 17.45
N GLN A 302 3.80 9.28 18.60
CA GLN A 302 4.26 8.73 19.89
C GLN A 302 4.19 7.20 19.93
N SER A 303 3.17 6.63 19.29
CA SER A 303 3.02 5.16 19.16
C SER A 303 4.04 4.59 18.16
N MET A 304 4.33 5.30 17.06
CA MET A 304 5.40 4.93 16.11
C MET A 304 6.78 4.94 16.79
N ALA A 305 7.05 5.88 17.70
CA ALA A 305 8.29 5.91 18.46
C ALA A 305 8.47 4.63 19.30
N GLN A 306 7.42 4.18 20.01
CA GLN A 306 7.45 2.92 20.77
C GLN A 306 7.62 1.69 19.87
N HIS A 307 6.94 1.67 18.72
CA HIS A 307 7.10 0.62 17.72
C HIS A 307 8.55 0.55 17.21
N VAL A 308 9.12 1.68 16.79
CA VAL A 308 10.49 1.75 16.29
C VAL A 308 11.51 1.39 17.36
N GLN A 309 11.28 1.75 18.62
CA GLN A 309 12.13 1.30 19.72
C GLN A 309 12.15 -0.23 19.82
N ALA A 310 11.01 -0.90 19.70
CA ALA A 310 10.98 -2.37 19.68
C ALA A 310 11.72 -2.96 18.47
N MET A 311 11.64 -2.32 17.29
CA MET A 311 12.42 -2.72 16.11
C MET A 311 13.93 -2.59 16.35
N LEU A 312 14.37 -1.51 17.01
CA LEU A 312 15.76 -1.31 17.43
C LEU A 312 16.19 -2.35 18.47
N ASP A 313 15.32 -2.70 19.41
CA ASP A 313 15.61 -3.72 20.42
C ASP A 313 15.75 -5.12 19.79
N PHE A 314 15.00 -5.44 18.74
CA PHE A 314 15.24 -6.65 17.93
C PHE A 314 16.56 -6.57 17.17
N GLN A 315 16.88 -5.42 16.57
CA GLN A 315 18.15 -5.21 15.88
C GLN A 315 19.35 -5.41 16.83
N ALA A 316 19.26 -4.91 18.06
CA ALA A 316 20.29 -5.08 19.09
C ALA A 316 20.50 -6.55 19.48
N GLN A 317 19.49 -7.41 19.27
CA GLN A 317 19.59 -8.85 19.41
C GLN A 317 20.19 -9.55 18.17
N GLY A 318 20.65 -8.79 17.17
CA GLY A 318 21.22 -9.31 15.93
C GLY A 318 20.17 -9.81 14.93
N ILE A 319 18.92 -9.39 15.07
CA ILE A 319 17.85 -9.75 14.12
C ILE A 319 17.92 -8.81 12.91
N ALA A 320 17.69 -9.36 11.72
CA ALA A 320 17.68 -8.59 10.48
C ALA A 320 16.46 -7.65 10.45
N THR A 321 16.67 -6.41 10.88
CA THR A 321 15.63 -5.36 10.94
C THR A 321 15.80 -4.37 9.80
N PHE A 322 14.72 -4.00 9.14
CA PHE A 322 14.74 -2.98 8.08
C PHE A 322 13.40 -2.24 7.94
N ASP A 323 13.47 -1.01 7.42
CA ASP A 323 12.33 -0.19 7.08
C ASP A 323 11.84 -0.48 5.65
N TYR A 324 10.52 -0.61 5.50
CA TYR A 324 9.88 -0.96 4.23
C TYR A 324 9.23 0.23 3.53
N GLY A 325 9.83 1.43 3.67
CA GLY A 325 9.48 2.59 2.86
C GLY A 325 8.18 3.30 3.24
N ASN A 326 7.75 3.18 4.50
CA ASN A 326 6.57 3.88 5.04
C ASN A 326 6.92 5.09 5.92
N ASN A 327 8.21 5.46 6.00
CA ASN A 327 8.71 6.63 6.73
C ASN A 327 8.59 6.55 8.27
N ILE A 328 8.36 5.36 8.85
CA ILE A 328 8.16 5.20 10.31
C ILE A 328 9.38 5.67 11.13
N ARG A 329 10.60 5.46 10.63
CA ARG A 329 11.84 5.91 11.28
C ARG A 329 11.90 7.43 11.44
N GLN A 330 11.48 8.17 10.42
CA GLN A 330 11.43 9.63 10.45
C GLN A 330 10.41 10.10 11.50
N MET A 331 9.22 9.48 11.51
CA MET A 331 8.18 9.82 12.48
C MET A 331 8.63 9.58 13.92
N ALA A 332 9.36 8.48 14.16
CA ALA A 332 9.94 8.16 15.47
C ALA A 332 11.09 9.11 15.86
N GLN A 333 11.96 9.49 14.92
CA GLN A 333 13.03 10.46 15.17
C GLN A 333 12.46 11.82 15.60
N GLU A 334 11.39 12.28 14.95
CA GLU A 334 10.70 13.52 15.32
C GLU A 334 10.06 13.47 16.73
N GLU A 335 9.89 12.28 17.31
CA GLU A 335 9.41 12.05 18.67
C GLU A 335 10.53 11.68 19.66
N GLY A 336 11.80 11.86 19.26
CA GLY A 336 12.95 11.74 20.16
C GLY A 336 13.68 10.40 20.13
N VAL A 337 13.36 9.48 19.21
CA VAL A 337 14.16 8.28 18.99
C VAL A 337 15.39 8.64 18.15
N GLU A 338 16.44 9.14 18.81
CA GLU A 338 17.63 9.71 18.14
C GLU A 338 18.28 8.74 17.16
N ASN A 339 18.27 7.45 17.49
CA ASN A 339 18.88 6.38 16.72
C ASN A 339 17.88 5.58 15.85
N ALA A 340 16.72 6.17 15.52
CA ALA A 340 15.69 5.54 14.67
C ALA A 340 16.20 5.06 13.30
N PHE A 341 17.31 5.62 12.80
CA PHE A 341 17.91 5.28 11.52
C PHE A 341 19.02 4.22 11.59
N ASP A 342 19.26 3.61 12.76
CA ASP A 342 20.27 2.56 12.94
C ASP A 342 19.97 1.31 12.11
N PHE A 343 18.69 1.02 11.82
CA PHE A 343 18.31 0.01 10.82
C PHE A 343 18.07 0.63 9.43
N PRO A 344 18.53 -0.04 8.36
CA PRO A 344 18.50 0.51 7.01
C PRO A 344 17.10 0.48 6.39
N GLY A 345 16.93 1.24 5.31
CA GLY A 345 15.79 1.04 4.41
C GLY A 345 16.03 -0.16 3.50
N PHE A 346 14.96 -0.83 3.07
CA PHE A 346 15.06 -2.02 2.21
C PHE A 346 15.73 -1.74 0.85
N VAL A 347 15.59 -0.52 0.29
CA VAL A 347 16.23 -0.16 -0.98
C VAL A 347 17.77 -0.17 -0.87
N PRO A 348 18.40 0.61 0.02
CA PRO A 348 19.86 0.54 0.17
C PRO A 348 20.35 -0.83 0.63
N ALA A 349 19.57 -1.55 1.44
CA ALA A 349 19.97 -2.86 1.96
C ALA A 349 19.91 -3.98 0.91
N TYR A 350 18.85 -4.02 0.09
CA TYR A 350 18.51 -5.21 -0.69
C TYR A 350 18.21 -4.91 -2.17
N ILE A 351 17.45 -3.86 -2.49
CA ILE A 351 16.88 -3.69 -3.83
C ILE A 351 17.76 -2.86 -4.79
N ARG A 352 18.61 -1.97 -4.29
CA ARG A 352 19.42 -1.06 -5.14
C ARG A 352 20.20 -1.78 -6.26
N PRO A 353 20.84 -2.95 -6.04
CA PRO A 353 21.52 -3.68 -7.12
C PRO A 353 20.61 -4.09 -8.29
N LEU A 354 19.31 -4.32 -8.05
CA LEU A 354 18.33 -4.57 -9.12
C LEU A 354 18.08 -3.29 -9.93
N PHE A 355 17.89 -2.16 -9.24
CA PHE A 355 17.68 -0.85 -9.89
C PHE A 355 18.87 -0.42 -10.75
N CYS A 356 20.11 -0.70 -10.32
CA CYS A 356 21.31 -0.41 -11.13
C CYS A 356 21.33 -1.13 -12.50
N ARG A 357 20.51 -2.17 -12.68
CA ARG A 357 20.36 -2.90 -13.95
C ARG A 357 19.06 -2.57 -14.69
N GLY A 358 18.32 -1.55 -14.24
CA GLY A 358 17.02 -1.19 -14.80
C GLY A 358 15.90 -2.17 -14.46
N ILE A 359 16.11 -3.09 -13.51
CA ILE A 359 15.09 -4.04 -13.07
C ILE A 359 14.21 -3.33 -12.03
N GLY A 360 12.91 -3.36 -12.23
CA GLY A 360 11.92 -2.76 -11.32
C GLY A 360 10.55 -3.42 -11.48
N PRO A 361 9.50 -2.87 -10.85
CA PRO A 361 8.17 -3.46 -10.82
C PRO A 361 7.43 -3.27 -12.15
N PHE A 362 7.91 -3.93 -13.21
CA PHE A 362 7.26 -3.99 -14.51
C PHE A 362 5.93 -4.74 -14.39
N ARG A 363 4.88 -4.23 -15.04
CA ARG A 363 3.53 -4.80 -15.01
C ARG A 363 2.80 -4.54 -16.30
N TRP A 364 1.79 -5.35 -16.57
CA TRP A 364 0.82 -5.17 -17.64
C TRP A 364 -0.56 -5.59 -17.17
N VAL A 365 -1.60 -5.20 -17.92
CA VAL A 365 -3.00 -5.50 -17.62
C VAL A 365 -3.70 -5.94 -18.89
N ALA A 366 -4.44 -7.05 -18.83
CA ALA A 366 -5.31 -7.49 -19.92
C ALA A 366 -6.64 -6.72 -19.87
N LEU A 367 -6.81 -5.73 -20.75
CA LEU A 367 -8.04 -4.91 -20.79
C LEU A 367 -9.28 -5.72 -21.18
N SER A 368 -9.10 -6.91 -21.78
CA SER A 368 -10.17 -7.87 -22.06
C SER A 368 -10.89 -8.31 -20.78
N GLY A 369 -10.17 -8.39 -19.66
CA GLY A 369 -10.61 -9.04 -18.42
C GLY A 369 -10.56 -10.56 -18.45
N ASP A 370 -10.02 -11.15 -19.52
CA ASP A 370 -9.89 -12.60 -19.66
C ASP A 370 -8.56 -13.05 -19.02
N PRO A 371 -8.58 -13.93 -18.00
CA PRO A 371 -7.35 -14.44 -17.39
C PRO A 371 -6.45 -15.21 -18.39
N GLU A 372 -7.00 -15.78 -19.46
CA GLU A 372 -6.22 -16.49 -20.47
C GLU A 372 -5.22 -15.58 -21.19
N ASP A 373 -5.50 -14.28 -21.29
CA ASP A 373 -4.55 -13.33 -21.87
C ASP A 373 -3.31 -13.16 -20.98
N ILE A 374 -3.48 -13.19 -19.65
CA ILE A 374 -2.36 -13.18 -18.70
C ILE A 374 -1.55 -14.47 -18.83
N TYR A 375 -2.20 -15.64 -18.88
CA TYR A 375 -1.49 -16.92 -19.03
C TYR A 375 -0.68 -17.01 -20.32
N LYS A 376 -1.22 -16.49 -21.44
CA LYS A 376 -0.47 -16.39 -22.70
C LYS A 376 0.75 -15.48 -22.57
N THR A 377 0.62 -14.33 -21.89
CA THR A 377 1.78 -13.46 -21.64
C THR A 377 2.81 -14.09 -20.71
N ASP A 378 2.39 -14.87 -19.70
CA ASP A 378 3.29 -15.63 -18.83
C ASP A 378 4.07 -16.67 -19.63
N LEU A 379 3.43 -17.39 -20.55
CA LEU A 379 4.11 -18.33 -21.44
C LEU A 379 5.12 -17.60 -22.35
N CYS A 380 4.75 -16.45 -22.92
CA CYS A 380 5.63 -15.66 -23.78
C CYS A 380 6.90 -15.18 -23.03
N THR A 381 6.75 -14.74 -21.77
CA THR A 381 7.88 -14.26 -20.96
C THR A 381 8.84 -15.37 -20.55
N ARG A 382 8.37 -16.62 -20.44
CA ARG A 382 9.19 -17.81 -20.13
C ARG A 382 9.94 -18.39 -21.34
N GLN A 383 9.52 -18.08 -22.57
CA GLN A 383 10.11 -18.63 -23.81
C GLN A 383 11.41 -17.91 -24.25
N LYS A 384 12.10 -17.24 -23.33
CA LYS A 384 13.44 -16.65 -23.55
C LYS A 384 14.50 -17.57 -22.99
#